data_AF-A0A2E8HM12-F1
#
_entry.id   AF-A0A2E8HM12-F1
#
_cell.length_a   1.000
_cell.length_b   1.000
_cell.length_c   1.000
_cell.angle_alpha   90.00
_cell.angle_beta   90.00
_cell.angle_gamma   90.00
#
_symmetry.space_group_name_H-M   'P 1'
#
loop_
_entity.id
_entity.type
_entity.pdbx_description
1 polymer ?
#
loop_
_entity_poly.entity_id
_entity_poly.type
_entity_poly.pdbx_seq_one_letter_code
_entity_poly.pdbx_strand_id
1 'polypeptide(L)'
;MQPVASSSLEKSARGRLPPWLKVKAPGDAGYRKLKRLVGGLRLNTVCESARCPNVGECWSQGTATFMILGDVCTRSCGFCA
;
A
#
# COMPACT_ATOMS: atom_id res chain seq x y z
N MET A 1 3.87 33.06 -31.90
CA MET A 1 2.87 32.00 -32.20
C MET A 1 3.59 30.83 -32.87
N GLN A 2 3.99 29.83 -32.08
CA GLN A 2 4.38 28.52 -32.57
C GLN A 2 3.23 27.55 -32.25
N PRO A 3 2.93 26.59 -33.13
CA PRO A 3 1.81 25.69 -32.94
C PRO A 3 2.17 24.67 -31.84
N VAL A 4 1.44 24.71 -30.73
CA VAL A 4 1.44 23.62 -29.74
C VAL A 4 0.66 22.46 -30.37
N ALA A 5 1.39 21.56 -31.02
CA ALA A 5 0.88 20.26 -31.40
C ALA A 5 0.54 19.49 -30.12
N SER A 6 -0.76 19.35 -29.89
CA SER A 6 -1.37 18.60 -28.81
C SER A 6 -0.94 17.13 -28.85
N SER A 7 0.05 16.75 -28.03
CA SER A 7 0.36 15.33 -27.80
C SER A 7 -0.50 14.80 -26.65
N SER A 8 -1.79 14.62 -26.93
CA SER A 8 -2.56 13.60 -26.23
C SER A 8 -1.88 12.26 -26.53
N LEU A 9 -1.12 11.70 -25.57
CA LEU A 9 -0.76 10.26 -25.40
C LEU A 9 0.36 10.02 -24.35
N GLU A 10 0.46 10.78 -23.26
CA GLU A 10 1.31 10.37 -22.11
C GLU A 10 0.54 9.37 -21.22
N LYS A 11 0.18 8.22 -21.80
CA LYS A 11 -0.40 7.10 -21.04
C LYS A 11 0.75 6.44 -20.27
N SER A 12 1.02 6.96 -19.08
CA SER A 12 2.04 6.54 -18.10
C SER A 12 2.57 5.13 -18.35
N ALA A 13 3.84 5.05 -18.74
CA ALA A 13 4.60 3.83 -19.00
C ALA A 13 4.88 3.01 -17.72
N ARG A 14 3.87 2.74 -16.90
CA ARG A 14 3.96 1.70 -15.86
C ARG A 14 3.73 0.37 -16.55
N GLY A 15 4.83 -0.22 -17.04
CA GLY A 15 4.86 -1.60 -17.50
C GLY A 15 4.25 -2.53 -16.44
N ARG A 16 3.66 -3.65 -16.87
CA ARG A 16 3.12 -4.65 -15.93
C ARG A 16 4.24 -5.14 -15.02
N LEU A 17 3.94 -5.28 -13.72
CA LEU A 17 4.88 -5.88 -12.77
C LEU A 17 5.28 -7.29 -13.24
N PRO A 18 6.58 -7.65 -13.15
CA PRO A 18 7.05 -8.97 -13.54
C PRO A 18 6.42 -10.05 -12.64
N PRO A 19 6.29 -11.30 -13.13
CA PRO A 19 5.62 -12.36 -12.37
C PRO A 19 6.21 -12.63 -10.98
N TRP A 20 7.52 -12.54 -10.83
CA TRP A 20 8.23 -12.82 -9.56
C TRP A 20 8.01 -11.76 -8.47
N LEU A 21 7.50 -10.58 -8.82
CA LEU A 21 7.22 -9.50 -7.87
C LEU A 21 5.76 -9.53 -7.35
N LYS A 22 4.94 -10.47 -7.86
CA LYS A 22 3.53 -10.59 -7.47
C LYS A 22 3.38 -11.51 -6.26
N VAL A 23 2.55 -11.08 -5.32
CA VAL A 23 2.16 -11.86 -4.15
C VAL A 23 0.71 -12.33 -4.27
N LYS A 24 0.36 -13.40 -3.54
CA LYS A 24 -1.02 -13.86 -3.45
C LYS A 24 -1.85 -12.89 -2.60
N ALA A 25 -3.13 -12.76 -2.91
CA ALA A 25 -4.05 -11.97 -2.09
C ALA A 25 -4.14 -12.58 -0.67
N PRO A 26 -4.15 -11.74 0.39
CA PRO A 26 -4.28 -12.21 1.76
C PRO A 26 -5.70 -12.70 2.04
N GLY A 27 -5.85 -13.60 3.01
CA GLY A 27 -7.18 -14.12 3.34
C GLY A 27 -7.18 -15.39 4.18
N ASP A 28 -6.18 -15.61 5.03
CA ASP A 28 -6.20 -16.69 6.01
C ASP A 28 -6.84 -16.24 7.33
N ALA A 29 -6.86 -17.10 8.34
CA ALA A 29 -7.46 -16.79 9.64
C ALA A 29 -6.65 -15.73 10.42
N GLY A 30 -5.32 -15.82 10.39
CA GLY A 30 -4.42 -14.89 11.07
C GLY A 30 -4.57 -13.45 10.55
N TYR A 31 -4.52 -13.27 9.24
CA TYR A 31 -4.77 -11.98 8.60
C TYR A 31 -6.13 -11.38 9.00
N ARG A 32 -7.21 -12.18 8.94
CA ARG A 32 -8.56 -11.69 9.29
C ARG A 32 -8.67 -11.31 10.76
N LYS A 33 -8.02 -12.07 11.66
CA LYS A 33 -8.00 -11.77 13.10
C LYS A 33 -7.33 -10.42 13.36
N LEU A 34 -6.11 -10.23 12.82
CA LEU A 34 -5.36 -8.99 13.03
C LEU A 34 -6.07 -7.80 12.36
N LYS A 35 -6.62 -7.98 11.15
CA LYS A 35 -7.42 -6.96 10.47
C LYS A 35 -8.60 -6.47 11.29
N ARG A 36 -9.36 -7.41 11.87
CA ARG A 36 -10.51 -7.08 12.73
C ARG A 36 -10.06 -6.34 13.99
N LEU A 37 -8.95 -6.76 14.60
CA LEU A 37 -8.41 -6.14 15.80
C LEU A 37 -7.94 -4.71 15.54
N VAL A 38 -7.10 -4.51 14.52
CA VAL A 38 -6.58 -3.19 14.12
C VAL A 38 -7.72 -2.24 13.77
N GLY A 39 -8.66 -2.68 12.93
CA GLY A 39 -9.83 -1.88 12.56
C GLY A 39 -10.77 -1.60 13.73
N GLY A 40 -11.01 -2.60 14.58
CA GLY A 40 -11.87 -2.47 15.77
C GLY A 40 -11.30 -1.52 16.82
N LEU A 41 -9.98 -1.48 16.98
CA LEU A 41 -9.28 -0.56 17.87
C LEU A 41 -8.94 0.79 17.22
N ARG A 42 -9.31 0.98 15.94
CA ARG A 42 -9.03 2.20 15.17
C ARG A 42 -7.53 2.57 15.17
N LEU A 43 -6.68 1.56 15.05
CA LEU A 43 -5.22 1.73 15.02
C LEU A 43 -4.72 1.92 13.58
N ASN A 44 -3.72 2.78 13.40
CA ASN A 44 -3.05 2.96 12.12
C ASN A 44 -1.83 2.04 12.02
N THR A 45 -1.61 1.46 10.84
CA THR A 45 -0.44 0.62 10.56
C THR A 45 0.21 1.03 9.25
N VAL A 46 1.54 0.99 9.20
CA VAL A 46 2.26 1.21 7.94
C VAL A 46 1.96 0.10 6.93
N CYS A 47 1.57 -1.09 7.42
CA CYS A 47 1.15 -2.22 6.59
C CYS A 47 0.02 -1.83 5.63
N GLU A 48 -0.96 -1.07 6.12
CA GLU A 48 -2.10 -0.59 5.33
C GLU A 48 -1.78 0.73 4.62
N SER A 49 -1.27 1.74 5.33
CA SER A 49 -1.01 3.07 4.75
C SER A 49 -0.03 3.03 3.57
N ALA A 50 1.02 2.21 3.66
CA ALA A 50 2.01 2.06 2.59
C ALA A 50 1.64 1.02 1.53
N ARG A 51 0.46 0.37 1.64
CA ARG A 51 0.02 -0.72 0.75
C ARG A 51 1.07 -1.84 0.65
N CYS A 52 1.61 -2.24 1.80
CA CYS A 52 2.71 -3.18 1.87
C CYS A 52 2.31 -4.54 1.25
N PRO A 53 3.08 -5.07 0.28
CA PRO A 53 2.76 -6.35 -0.36
C PRO A 53 2.81 -7.53 0.63
N ASN A 54 3.52 -7.39 1.75
CA ASN A 54 3.70 -8.44 2.75
C ASN A 54 2.62 -8.43 3.85
N VAL A 55 1.60 -7.57 3.76
CA VAL A 55 0.56 -7.44 4.79
C VAL A 55 -0.14 -8.77 5.10
N GLY A 56 -0.29 -9.65 4.10
CA GLY A 56 -0.82 -10.99 4.30
C GLY A 56 0.07 -11.82 5.22
N GLU A 57 1.31 -12.05 4.79
CA GLU A 57 2.27 -12.87 5.50
C GLU A 57 2.55 -12.37 6.94
N CYS A 58 2.81 -11.07 7.10
CA CYS A 58 3.10 -10.52 8.42
C CYS A 58 1.92 -10.68 9.38
N TRP A 59 0.70 -10.38 8.93
CA TRP A 59 -0.47 -10.44 9.80
C TRP A 59 -0.91 -11.88 10.08
N SER A 60 -0.71 -12.81 9.14
CA SER A 60 -0.86 -14.25 9.37
C SER A 60 -0.03 -14.74 10.55
N GLN A 61 1.17 -14.17 10.72
CA GLN A 61 2.09 -14.47 11.83
C GLN A 61 1.81 -13.64 13.09
N GLY A 62 0.80 -12.77 13.09
CA GLY A 62 0.47 -11.90 14.23
C GLY A 62 1.39 -10.68 14.36
N THR A 63 2.13 -10.33 13.31
CA THR A 63 3.08 -9.21 13.30
C THR A 63 2.51 -8.00 12.57
N ALA A 64 2.56 -6.83 13.20
CA ALA A 64 2.18 -5.54 12.59
C ALA A 64 3.12 -4.42 13.05
N THR A 65 3.28 -3.39 12.21
CA THR A 65 4.03 -2.18 12.53
C THR A 65 3.06 -1.01 12.61
N PHE A 66 2.92 -0.44 13.81
CA PHE A 66 1.96 0.61 14.11
C PHE A 66 2.49 2.00 13.76
N MET A 67 1.57 2.90 13.40
CA MET A 67 1.80 4.33 13.27
C MET A 67 1.11 5.05 14.44
N ILE A 68 1.90 5.69 15.30
CA ILE A 68 1.43 6.22 16.60
C ILE A 68 0.83 7.63 16.53
N LEU A 69 1.17 8.42 15.51
CA LEU A 69 0.75 9.84 15.39
C LEU A 69 -0.34 10.07 14.34
N GLY A 70 -1.12 9.03 14.02
CA GLY A 70 -2.09 9.07 12.92
C GLY A 70 -1.56 8.46 11.63
N ASP A 71 -2.37 8.56 10.58
CA ASP A 71 -2.09 8.09 9.22
C ASP A 71 -1.55 9.20 8.30
N VAL A 72 -1.75 10.47 8.66
CA VAL A 72 -1.27 11.63 7.89
C VAL A 72 0.17 11.99 8.27
N CYS A 73 1.05 12.07 7.27
CA CYS A 73 2.40 12.59 7.40
C CYS A 73 2.47 14.02 6.84
N THR A 74 3.15 14.94 7.54
CA THR A 74 3.33 16.34 7.09
C THR A 74 4.46 16.50 6.05
N ARG A 75 5.13 15.40 5.68
CA ARG A 75 6.19 15.37 4.66
C ARG A 75 5.69 14.73 3.36
N SER A 76 6.32 15.07 2.25
CA SER A 76 5.96 14.61 0.89
C SER A 76 7.07 13.79 0.24
N CYS A 77 7.44 12.66 0.83
CA CYS A 77 8.44 11.75 0.27
C CYS A 77 7.92 11.14 -1.04
N GLY A 78 8.64 11.27 -2.15
CA GLY A 78 8.18 10.81 -3.48
C GLY A 78 7.97 9.30 -3.66
N PHE A 79 8.32 8.50 -2.65
CA PHE A 79 8.14 7.05 -2.63
C PHE A 79 7.04 6.58 -1.65
N CYS A 80 6.58 7.46 -0.75
CA CYS A 80 5.49 7.13 0.17
C CYS A 80 4.16 7.14 -0.59
N ALA A 81 3.25 6.26 -0.19
CA ALA A 81 1.93 6.10 -0.79
C ALA A 81 0.97 7.24 -0.44
#